data_AF-A0ABD7MA93-F1
#
_entry.id   AF-A0ABD7MA93-F1
#
_cell.length_a   1.000
_cell.length_b   1.000
_cell.length_c   1.000
_cell.angle_alpha   90.00
_cell.angle_beta   90.00
_cell.angle_gamma   90.00
#
_symmetry.space_group_name_H-M   'P 1'
#
loop_
_entity.id
_entity.type
_entity.pdbx_description
1 polymer ?
#
loop_
_entity_poly.entity_id
_entity_poly.type
_entity_poly.pdbx_seq_one_letter_code
_entity_poly.pdbx_strand_id
1 'polypeptide(L)'
;TRLAYTEALEDERAATTVSFYCRARAFFAAHGITVDRVITDNGNNYRAADFTAKVVSLGGRHHRIRPYTPRHNGKVERYNRLMVDEVIYARPYTSEQARREALAVWVNHYNYHRPHTSCGDAPPTSLAPTRVNNVMTSYT
;
A
#
# COMPACT_ATOMS: atom_id res chain seq x y z
N THR A 1 -0.78 12.56 1.22
CA THR A 1 -1.76 11.47 1.43
C THR A 1 -1.18 10.28 2.20
N ARG A 2 -2.05 9.47 2.82
CA ARG A 2 -1.78 8.14 3.42
C ARG A 2 -2.31 6.97 2.59
N LEU A 3 -2.65 7.21 1.31
CA LEU A 3 -3.21 6.22 0.40
C LEU A 3 -2.34 4.95 0.39
N ALA A 4 -3.00 3.80 0.49
CA ALA A 4 -2.36 2.50 0.54
C ALA A 4 -2.86 1.62 -0.61
N TYR A 5 -1.95 0.81 -1.13
CA TYR A 5 -2.27 -0.23 -2.10
C TYR A 5 -1.86 -1.57 -1.49
N THR A 6 -2.69 -2.59 -1.60
CA THR A 6 -2.48 -3.89 -0.94
C THR A 6 -3.09 -5.00 -1.75
N GLU A 7 -2.37 -6.10 -1.88
CA GLU A 7 -2.80 -7.33 -2.53
C GLU A 7 -2.38 -8.51 -1.65
N ALA A 8 -3.23 -9.53 -1.56
CA ALA A 8 -2.85 -10.83 -1.02
C ALA A 8 -2.30 -11.68 -2.17
N LEU A 9 -1.01 -12.03 -2.11
CA LEU A 9 -0.30 -12.78 -3.15
C LEU A 9 0.23 -14.09 -2.57
N GLU A 10 0.38 -15.10 -3.43
CA GLU A 10 0.77 -16.46 -3.02
C GLU A 10 2.24 -16.60 -2.62
N ASP A 11 3.10 -15.68 -3.10
CA ASP A 11 4.53 -15.74 -2.84
C ASP A 11 5.19 -14.35 -2.84
N GLU A 12 6.43 -14.33 -2.36
CA GLU A 12 7.30 -13.16 -2.32
C GLU A 12 8.43 -13.30 -3.34
N ARG A 13 8.18 -13.85 -4.53
CA ARG A 13 9.20 -13.93 -5.59
C ARG A 13 9.39 -12.57 -6.25
N ALA A 14 10.59 -12.33 -6.79
CA ALA A 14 10.92 -11.08 -7.47
C ALA A 14 9.93 -10.75 -8.61
N ALA A 15 9.52 -11.74 -9.42
CA ALA A 15 8.54 -11.56 -10.49
C ALA A 15 7.15 -11.12 -9.96
N THR A 16 6.72 -11.70 -8.84
CA THR A 16 5.47 -11.36 -8.16
C THR A 16 5.52 -9.93 -7.62
N THR A 17 6.62 -9.56 -6.96
CA THR A 17 6.85 -8.20 -6.44
C THR A 17 6.97 -7.15 -7.55
N VAL A 18 7.59 -7.48 -8.68
CA VAL A 18 7.63 -6.62 -9.89
C VAL A 18 6.22 -6.37 -10.41
N SER A 19 5.40 -7.42 -10.52
CA SER A 19 4.03 -7.31 -11.01
C SER A 19 3.15 -6.49 -10.05
N PHE A 20 3.30 -6.71 -8.74
CA PHE A 20 2.68 -5.90 -7.69
C PHE A 20 3.06 -4.42 -7.82
N TYR A 21 4.35 -4.11 -8.01
CA TYR A 21 4.81 -2.73 -8.17
C TYR A 21 4.19 -2.04 -9.40
N CYS A 22 4.09 -2.74 -10.53
CA CYS A 22 3.44 -2.20 -11.73
C CYS A 22 1.97 -1.84 -11.48
N ARG A 23 1.21 -2.71 -10.81
CA ARG A 23 -0.19 -2.45 -10.47
C ARG A 23 -0.34 -1.34 -9.43
N ALA A 24 0.50 -1.34 -8.41
CA ALA A 24 0.56 -0.27 -7.41
C ALA A 24 0.83 1.09 -8.07
N ARG A 25 1.79 1.16 -9.00
CA ARG A 25 2.10 2.38 -9.74
C ARG A 25 0.91 2.85 -10.57
N ALA A 26 0.20 1.93 -11.25
CA ALA A 26 -1.01 2.28 -12.00
C ALA A 26 -2.12 2.82 -11.07
N PHE A 27 -2.33 2.19 -9.92
CA PHE A 27 -3.28 2.66 -8.90
C PHE A 27 -2.93 4.07 -8.40
N PHE A 28 -1.66 4.33 -8.05
CA PHE A 28 -1.23 5.66 -7.63
C PHE A 28 -1.34 6.70 -8.76
N ALA A 29 -1.01 6.33 -9.99
CA ALA A 29 -1.17 7.21 -11.15
C ALA A 29 -2.64 7.58 -11.40
N ALA A 30 -3.58 6.63 -11.22
CA ALA A 30 -5.01 6.92 -11.30
C ALA A 30 -5.47 7.96 -10.24
N HIS A 31 -4.76 8.04 -9.12
CA HIS A 31 -4.96 9.05 -8.07
C HIS A 31 -4.14 10.33 -8.28
N GLY A 32 -3.52 10.50 -9.45
CA GLY A 32 -2.70 11.68 -9.78
C GLY A 32 -1.33 11.69 -9.09
N ILE A 33 -0.85 10.54 -8.60
CA ILE A 33 0.41 10.42 -7.88
C ILE A 33 1.47 9.82 -8.80
N THR A 34 2.50 10.60 -9.10
CA THR A 34 3.71 10.13 -9.79
C THR A 34 4.71 9.58 -8.77
N VAL A 35 5.11 8.32 -8.93
CA VAL A 35 6.07 7.66 -8.05
C VAL A 35 7.51 8.03 -8.45
N ASP A 36 8.14 8.95 -7.73
CA ASP A 36 9.56 9.32 -7.94
C ASP A 36 10.53 8.34 -7.26
N ARG A 37 10.15 7.78 -6.11
CA ARG A 37 11.03 6.92 -5.30
C ARG A 37 10.26 5.81 -4.63
N VAL A 38 10.83 4.61 -4.66
CA VAL A 38 10.37 3.43 -3.91
C VAL A 38 11.37 3.16 -2.80
N ILE A 39 10.91 3.12 -1.56
CA ILE A 39 11.72 2.80 -0.39
C ILE A 39 11.27 1.45 0.15
N THR A 40 12.19 0.50 0.28
CA THR A 40 11.90 -0.87 0.77
C THR A 40 12.87 -1.28 1.87
N ASP A 41 12.55 -2.37 2.55
CA ASP A 41 13.51 -3.09 3.38
C ASP A 41 14.53 -3.88 2.52
N ASN A 42 15.29 -4.76 3.18
CA ASN A 42 16.31 -5.58 2.55
C ASN A 42 15.83 -7.01 2.24
N GLY A 43 14.52 -7.23 2.11
CA GLY A 43 13.94 -8.52 1.68
C GLY A 43 14.52 -9.00 0.35
N ASN A 44 14.62 -10.32 0.17
CA ASN A 44 15.30 -10.92 -0.99
C ASN A 44 14.68 -10.51 -2.33
N ASN A 45 13.34 -10.39 -2.38
CA ASN A 45 12.60 -9.88 -3.52
C ASN A 45 12.96 -8.45 -3.89
N TYR A 46 13.10 -7.56 -2.90
CA TYR A 46 13.51 -6.17 -3.16
C TYR A 46 15.00 -6.06 -3.49
N ARG A 47 15.84 -6.98 -3.00
CA ARG A 47 17.26 -7.05 -3.37
C ARG A 47 17.49 -7.53 -4.80
N ALA A 48 16.52 -8.21 -5.42
CA ALA A 48 16.65 -8.72 -6.78
C ALA A 48 16.93 -7.60 -7.78
N ALA A 49 17.85 -7.86 -8.72
CA ALA A 49 18.22 -6.91 -9.76
C ALA A 49 17.01 -6.50 -10.61
N ASP A 50 16.15 -7.47 -10.94
CA ASP A 50 14.95 -7.26 -11.75
C ASP A 50 13.97 -6.26 -11.13
N PHE A 51 13.83 -6.27 -9.80
CA PHE A 51 12.97 -5.31 -9.11
C PHE A 51 13.51 -3.88 -9.25
N THR A 52 14.81 -3.70 -8.98
CA THR A 52 15.47 -2.40 -9.14
C THR A 52 15.41 -1.92 -10.60
N ALA A 53 15.70 -2.82 -11.55
CA ALA A 53 15.65 -2.52 -12.98
C ALA A 53 14.24 -2.09 -13.41
N LYS A 54 13.19 -2.76 -12.90
CA LYS A 54 11.81 -2.36 -13.19
C LYS A 54 11.49 -0.97 -12.66
N VAL A 55 11.81 -0.69 -11.39
CA VAL A 55 11.57 0.63 -10.78
C VAL A 55 12.23 1.74 -11.59
N VAL A 56 13.50 1.55 -11.98
CA VAL A 56 14.25 2.52 -12.78
C VAL A 56 13.66 2.67 -14.20
N SER A 57 13.29 1.56 -14.85
CA SER A 57 12.69 1.60 -16.19
C SER A 57 11.37 2.39 -16.27
N LEU A 58 10.67 2.52 -15.15
CA LEU A 58 9.40 3.25 -15.04
C LEU A 58 9.57 4.69 -14.50
N GLY A 59 10.81 5.19 -14.47
CA GLY A 59 11.17 6.55 -14.08
C GLY A 59 11.34 6.77 -12.57
N GLY A 60 11.33 5.69 -11.77
CA GLY A 60 11.48 5.76 -10.32
C GLY A 60 12.92 5.50 -9.85
N ARG A 61 13.19 5.80 -8.58
CA ARG A 61 14.44 5.45 -7.90
C ARG A 61 14.18 4.44 -6.81
N HIS A 62 14.91 3.32 -6.83
CA HIS A 62 14.82 2.33 -5.76
C HIS A 62 15.84 2.62 -4.65
N HIS A 63 15.37 2.79 -3.41
CA HIS A 63 16.19 2.96 -2.23
C HIS A 63 15.87 1.88 -1.20
N ARG A 64 16.88 1.16 -0.75
CA ARG A 64 16.73 0.24 0.38
C ARG A 64 17.09 0.97 1.68
N ILE A 65 16.32 0.74 2.73
CA ILE A 65 16.64 1.29 4.04
C ILE A 65 17.98 0.71 4.52
N ARG A 66 18.75 1.54 5.24
CA ARG A 66 19.98 1.06 5.87
C ARG A 66 19.61 0.01 6.94
N PRO A 67 20.40 -1.07 7.09
CA PRO A 67 20.25 -1.97 8.22
C PRO A 67 20.17 -1.19 9.54
N TYR A 68 19.30 -1.64 10.45
CA TYR A 68 19.09 -1.03 11.77
C TYR A 68 18.55 0.42 11.74
N THR A 69 17.79 0.81 10.69
CA THR A 69 17.09 2.10 10.63
C THR A 69 15.56 1.98 10.65
N PRO A 70 14.96 1.52 11.78
CA PRO A 70 13.52 1.24 11.87
C PRO A 70 12.64 2.47 11.58
N ARG A 71 13.17 3.68 11.82
CA ARG A 71 12.44 4.94 11.58
C ARG A 71 11.99 5.12 10.13
N HIS A 72 12.72 4.58 9.15
CA HIS A 72 12.37 4.73 7.73
C HIS A 72 11.17 3.88 7.31
N ASN A 73 10.84 2.84 8.08
CA ASN A 73 9.79 1.89 7.75
C ASN A 73 8.50 2.12 8.56
N GLY A 74 8.53 3.03 9.53
CA GLY A 74 7.43 3.24 10.48
C GLY A 74 6.07 3.55 9.83
N LYS A 75 6.02 4.13 8.63
CA LYS A 75 4.77 4.36 7.90
C LYS A 75 4.09 3.05 7.50
N VAL A 76 4.83 2.15 6.86
CA VAL A 76 4.27 0.86 6.42
C VAL A 76 4.09 -0.07 7.61
N GLU A 77 4.96 -0.04 8.62
CA GLU A 77 4.79 -0.82 9.84
C GLU A 77 3.52 -0.45 10.60
N ARG A 78 3.20 0.86 10.71
CA ARG A 78 1.95 1.31 11.32
C ARG A 78 0.74 0.87 10.51
N TYR A 79 0.82 0.95 9.18
CA TYR A 79 -0.25 0.47 8.30
C TYR A 79 -0.46 -1.05 8.46
N ASN A 80 0.61 -1.83 8.41
CA ASN A 80 0.57 -3.28 8.54
C ASN A 80 0.03 -3.69 9.90
N ARG A 81 0.41 -3.00 10.99
CA ARG A 81 -0.13 -3.28 12.32
C ARG A 81 -1.64 -3.05 12.38
N LEU A 82 -2.12 -1.92 11.87
CA LEU A 82 -3.56 -1.65 11.79
C LEU A 82 -4.30 -2.72 10.97
N MET A 83 -3.77 -3.09 9.80
CA MET A 83 -4.33 -4.15 8.97
C MET A 83 -4.37 -5.49 9.72
N VAL A 84 -3.30 -5.83 10.44
CA VAL A 84 -3.21 -7.06 11.21
C VAL A 84 -4.27 -7.08 12.32
N ASP A 85 -4.35 -6.00 13.10
CA ASP A 85 -5.24 -5.88 14.24
C ASP A 85 -6.73 -5.80 13.82
N GLU A 86 -7.03 -5.06 12.75
CA GLU A 86 -8.41 -4.76 12.34
C GLU A 86 -9.00 -5.75 11.32
N VAL A 87 -8.16 -6.50 10.58
CA VAL A 87 -8.69 -7.46 9.59
C VAL A 87 -8.02 -8.83 9.61
N ILE A 88 -6.69 -8.96 9.67
CA ILE A 88 -6.05 -10.27 9.53
C ILE A 88 -6.34 -11.18 10.74
N TYR A 89 -6.29 -10.64 11.95
CA TYR A 89 -6.52 -11.38 13.20
C TYR A 89 -7.73 -10.89 13.99
N ALA A 90 -8.54 -10.01 13.42
CA ALA A 90 -9.74 -9.49 14.09
C ALA A 90 -10.80 -10.57 14.38
N ARG A 91 -10.82 -11.66 13.61
CA ARG A 91 -11.77 -12.77 13.77
C ARG A 91 -11.24 -14.07 13.14
N PRO A 92 -11.76 -15.23 13.54
CA PRO A 92 -11.58 -16.47 12.78
C PRO A 92 -12.19 -16.35 11.38
N TYR A 93 -11.49 -16.88 10.38
CA TYR A 93 -11.98 -16.98 9.00
C TYR A 93 -12.22 -18.43 8.63
N THR A 94 -13.27 -18.69 7.87
CA THR A 94 -13.63 -20.02 7.37
C THR A 94 -12.81 -20.46 6.17
N SER A 95 -12.16 -19.51 5.48
CA SER A 95 -11.25 -19.78 4.36
C SER A 95 -10.28 -18.62 4.14
N GLU A 96 -9.19 -18.88 3.41
CA GLU A 96 -8.27 -17.83 2.96
C GLU A 96 -8.99 -16.83 2.04
N GLN A 97 -9.89 -17.31 1.17
CA GLN A 97 -10.66 -16.45 0.28
C GLN A 97 -11.51 -15.44 1.07
N ALA A 98 -12.20 -15.88 2.12
CA ALA A 98 -12.98 -15.00 2.98
C ALA A 98 -12.11 -13.92 3.67
N ARG A 99 -10.86 -14.29 4.02
CA ARG A 99 -9.89 -13.33 4.58
C ARG A 99 -9.42 -12.31 3.54
N ARG A 100 -9.17 -12.73 2.30
CA ARG A 100 -8.79 -11.83 1.19
C ARG A 100 -9.90 -10.86 0.83
N GLU A 101 -11.15 -11.32 0.82
CA GLU A 101 -12.32 -10.46 0.59
C GLU A 101 -12.49 -9.43 1.71
N ALA A 102 -12.35 -9.85 2.97
CA ALA A 102 -12.38 -8.93 4.10
C ALA A 102 -11.25 -7.89 4.03
N LEU A 103 -10.05 -8.30 3.62
CA LEU A 103 -8.92 -7.39 3.40
C LEU A 103 -9.24 -6.36 2.31
N ALA A 104 -9.82 -6.77 1.18
CA ALA A 104 -10.19 -5.84 0.10
C ALA A 104 -11.20 -4.79 0.57
N VAL A 105 -12.22 -5.19 1.34
CA VAL A 105 -13.19 -4.26 1.95
C VAL A 105 -12.50 -3.31 2.92
N TRP A 106 -11.62 -3.84 3.78
CA TRP A 106 -10.89 -3.02 4.76
C TRP A 106 -9.98 -1.99 4.09
N VAL A 107 -9.26 -2.35 3.01
CA VAL A 107 -8.41 -1.41 2.25
C VAL A 107 -9.24 -0.30 1.60
N ASN A 108 -10.42 -0.64 1.07
CA ASN A 108 -11.35 0.36 0.56
C ASN A 108 -11.77 1.33 1.66
N HIS A 109 -12.23 0.80 2.81
CA HIS A 109 -12.61 1.63 3.95
C HIS A 109 -11.44 2.52 4.43
N TYR A 110 -10.24 1.96 4.57
CA TYR A 110 -9.03 2.68 4.97
C TYR A 110 -8.74 3.87 4.04
N ASN A 111 -8.85 3.69 2.73
CA ASN A 111 -8.49 4.72 1.75
C ASN A 111 -9.57 5.79 1.56
N TYR A 112 -10.85 5.40 1.58
CA TYR A 112 -11.95 6.24 1.10
C TYR A 112 -12.89 6.73 2.21
N HIS A 113 -12.84 6.15 3.41
CA HIS A 113 -13.83 6.42 4.45
C HIS A 113 -13.21 6.71 5.82
N ARG A 114 -12.12 6.03 6.17
CA ARG A 114 -11.50 6.16 7.50
C ARG A 114 -10.84 7.54 7.65
N PRO A 115 -11.16 8.33 8.68
CA PRO A 115 -10.48 9.59 8.94
C PRO A 115 -9.05 9.33 9.46
N HIS A 116 -8.09 10.14 8.99
CA HIS A 116 -6.71 10.11 9.49
C HIS A 116 -6.30 11.48 9.99
N THR A 117 -5.80 11.57 11.22
CA THR A 117 -5.28 12.83 11.79
C THR A 117 -4.17 13.44 10.94
N SER A 118 -3.26 12.62 10.39
CA SER A 118 -2.23 13.07 9.44
C SER A 118 -2.76 13.53 8.08
N CYS A 119 -4.08 13.43 7.87
CA CYS A 119 -4.81 13.91 6.70
C CYS A 119 -5.87 14.96 7.07
N GLY A 120 -5.76 15.61 8.25
CA GLY A 120 -6.73 16.61 8.70
C GLY A 120 -8.11 16.02 9.00
N ASP A 121 -8.14 14.83 9.61
CA ASP A 121 -9.35 14.07 9.94
C ASP A 121 -10.23 13.70 8.74
N ALA A 122 -9.66 13.75 7.54
CA ALA A 122 -10.25 13.28 6.30
C ALA A 122 -9.65 11.94 5.86
N PRO A 123 -10.33 11.18 4.97
CA PRO A 123 -9.77 9.96 4.43
C PRO A 123 -8.56 10.21 3.53
N PRO A 124 -7.63 9.25 3.41
CA PRO A 124 -6.37 9.43 2.69
C PRO A 124 -6.54 9.95 1.26
N THR A 125 -7.59 9.52 0.57
CA THR A 125 -7.93 9.92 -0.81
C THR A 125 -8.27 11.40 -0.94
N SER A 126 -8.72 12.06 0.13
CA SER A 126 -8.96 13.51 0.16
C SER A 126 -7.71 14.35 -0.09
N LEU A 127 -6.53 13.77 0.16
CA LEU A 127 -5.22 14.40 -0.08
C LEU A 127 -4.53 13.86 -1.35
N ALA A 128 -5.21 13.07 -2.18
CA ALA A 128 -4.70 12.67 -3.49
C ALA A 128 -4.94 13.79 -4.52
N PRO A 129 -3.97 14.08 -5.43
CA PRO A 129 -4.12 15.16 -6.43
C PRO A 129 -5.33 14.98 -7.35
N THR A 130 -5.59 13.76 -7.80
CA THR A 130 -6.81 13.44 -8.54
C THR A 130 -7.81 12.82 -7.59
N ARG A 131 -8.97 13.47 -7.46
CA ARG A 131 -10.12 12.87 -6.80
C ARG A 131 -10.69 11.80 -7.72
N VAL A 132 -10.27 10.57 -7.51
CA VAL A 132 -10.96 9.39 -8.03
C VAL A 132 -12.08 9.17 -7.03
N ASN A 133 -13.27 9.73 -7.27
CA ASN A 133 -14.56 9.23 -6.73
C ASN A 133 -15.76 10.17 -6.95
N ASN A 134 -16.90 9.55 -7.33
CA ASN A 134 -18.28 10.01 -7.11
C ASN A 134 -18.79 9.65 -5.68
N VAL A 135 -17.90 9.52 -4.69
CA VAL A 135 -18.24 9.06 -3.34
C VAL A 135 -18.75 10.26 -2.54
N MET A 136 -20.06 10.27 -2.27
CA MET A 136 -20.66 11.20 -1.33
C MET A 136 -20.15 10.87 0.09
N THR A 137 -19.68 11.89 0.79
CA THR A 137 -19.34 11.85 2.22
C THR A 137 -20.57 11.39 3.01
N SER A 138 -20.54 10.22 3.65
CA SER A 138 -21.67 9.68 4.43
C SER A 138 -21.73 10.19 5.87
N TYR A 139 -21.12 11.33 6.18
CA TYR A 139 -21.16 11.91 7.51
C TYR A 139 -21.61 13.36 7.43
N THR A 140 -22.89 13.57 7.77
CA THR A 140 -23.45 14.85 8.21
C THR A 140 -23.51 14.84 9.72
#